data_AF-A0A7C0UDM9-F1
#
_entry.id   AF-A0A7C0UDM9-F1
#
_cell.length_a   1.000
_cell.length_b   1.000
_cell.length_c   1.000
_cell.angle_alpha   90.00
_cell.angle_beta   90.00
_cell.angle_gamma   90.00
#
_symmetry.space_group_name_H-M   'P 1'
#
loop_
_entity.id
_entity.type
_entity.pdbx_description
1 polymer ?
#
loop_
_entity_poly.entity_id
_entity_poly.type
_entity_poly.pdbx_seq_one_letter_code
_entity_poly.pdbx_strand_id
1 'polypeptide(L)'
;MTLLLAMGGLTLMAVIAYFIKRESDEDLSKRYKLIAFFVPAMMLINLAYFSLKAGSVAFSPNQGLIAREQWLWWTLKPLFAHLPAWGYHFLDLVYTGAWFASLSALPLSLIFLKPSRAVKLNCAVMLLLAFTALGNVVLLTYSPIYEFPNYFAYLPATLSTWKIHHASLGLTHKLIDLKAAFFASSNAAFFQPVAAFPAFHTSYAFLLFLAFRDRRYIKLLFLVFSLLVVAGGLVLGYHGFLDTTVAAAASAVIFLPCLTAHACLTAHGRQGRQAMPQETWEESI
;
A
#
# COMPACT_ATOMS: atom_id res chain seq x y z
N MET A 1 -9.68 17.85 15.10
CA MET A 1 -8.93 16.92 14.22
C MET A 1 -7.43 17.19 14.25
N THR A 2 -6.96 18.42 13.97
CA THR A 2 -5.55 18.83 14.04
C THR A 2 -4.88 18.55 15.39
N LEU A 3 -5.59 18.82 16.50
CA LEU A 3 -5.10 18.54 17.85
C LEU A 3 -4.92 17.03 18.12
N LEU A 4 -5.82 16.19 17.61
CA LEU A 4 -5.72 14.72 17.73
C LEU A 4 -4.56 14.16 16.89
N LEU A 5 -4.32 14.74 15.70
CA LEU A 5 -3.15 14.41 14.87
C LEU A 5 -1.85 14.85 15.54
N ALA A 6 -1.81 16.03 16.17
CA ALA A 6 -0.66 16.52 16.92
C ALA A 6 -0.39 15.67 18.17
N MET A 7 -1.43 15.27 18.92
CA MET A 7 -1.31 14.35 20.06
C MET A 7 -0.86 12.96 19.61
N GLY A 8 -1.38 12.45 18.48
CA GLY A 8 -0.92 11.21 17.87
C GLY A 8 0.57 11.28 17.49
N GLY A 9 1.00 12.38 16.89
CA GLY A 9 2.41 12.65 16.57
C GLY A 9 3.30 12.77 17.81
N LEU A 10 2.87 13.47 18.85
CA LEU A 10 3.61 13.61 20.12
C LEU A 10 3.71 12.28 20.87
N THR A 11 2.63 11.49 20.88
CA THR A 11 2.63 10.15 21.48
C THR A 11 3.56 9.23 20.70
N LEU A 12 3.58 9.32 19.37
CA LEU A 12 4.52 8.60 18.52
C LEU A 12 5.97 8.98 18.85
N MET A 13 6.27 10.27 18.93
CA MET A 13 7.59 10.77 19.29
C MET A 13 8.02 10.33 20.70
N ALA A 14 7.11 10.34 21.67
CA ALA A 14 7.37 9.87 23.03
C ALA A 14 7.64 8.36 23.08
N VAL A 15 6.90 7.56 22.30
CA VAL A 15 7.13 6.12 22.20
C VAL A 15 8.46 5.85 21.49
N ILE A 16 8.78 6.57 20.41
CA ILE A 16 10.09 6.50 19.72
C ILE A 16 11.22 6.81 20.70
N ALA A 17 11.13 7.91 21.45
CA ALA A 17 12.13 8.34 22.41
C ALA A 17 12.30 7.35 23.58
N TYR A 18 11.19 6.78 24.09
CA TYR A 18 11.21 5.78 25.15
C TYR A 18 11.92 4.49 24.72
N PHE A 19 11.72 4.03 23.48
CA PHE A 19 12.38 2.83 22.97
C PHE A 19 13.84 3.07 22.58
N ILE A 20 14.18 4.24 22.03
CA ILE A 20 15.57 4.67 21.83
C ILE A 20 16.34 4.63 23.14
N LYS A 21 15.71 5.06 24.24
CA LYS A 21 16.30 5.03 25.58
C LYS A 21 16.40 3.63 26.19
N ARG A 22 15.60 2.66 25.75
CA ARG A 22 15.52 1.31 26.34
C ARG A 22 16.43 0.28 25.64
N GLU A 23 16.91 0.53 24.42
CA GLU A 23 17.74 -0.41 23.63
C GLU A 23 19.18 0.08 23.33
N SER A 24 19.81 0.89 24.20
CA SER A 24 21.24 1.25 24.02
C SER A 24 22.12 0.00 24.26
N ASP A 25 22.80 -0.53 23.23
CA ASP A 25 23.89 0.13 22.50
C ASP A 25 24.38 -0.65 21.26
N GLU A 26 23.99 -1.92 21.05
CA GLU A 26 24.44 -2.68 19.85
C GLU A 26 23.43 -2.71 18.68
N ASP A 27 22.13 -2.55 18.93
CA ASP A 27 21.08 -2.66 17.89
C ASP A 27 20.62 -1.30 17.36
N LEU A 28 20.90 -0.22 18.10
CA LEU A 28 20.48 1.15 17.75
C LEU A 28 21.11 1.61 16.42
N SER A 29 22.41 1.40 16.22
CA SER A 29 23.12 1.77 14.99
C SER A 29 22.55 1.06 13.75
N LYS A 30 22.18 -0.22 13.88
CA LYS A 30 21.51 -0.97 12.81
C LYS A 30 20.12 -0.41 12.52
N ARG A 31 19.34 -0.09 13.55
CA ARG A 31 18.02 0.54 13.39
C ARG A 31 18.11 1.93 12.74
N TYR A 32 19.07 2.76 13.13
CA TYR A 32 19.31 4.06 12.48
C TYR A 32 19.66 3.91 11.01
N LYS A 33 20.55 2.96 10.66
CA LYS A 33 20.87 2.66 9.25
C LYS A 33 19.65 2.22 8.46
N LEU A 34 18.78 1.39 9.05
CA LEU A 34 17.53 0.96 8.42
C LEU A 34 16.57 2.14 8.21
N ILE A 35 16.35 2.98 9.23
CA ILE A 35 15.47 4.15 9.13
C ILE A 35 16.00 5.13 8.09
N ALA A 36 17.29 5.45 8.14
CA ALA A 36 17.95 6.36 7.21
C ALA A 36 17.92 5.87 5.76
N PHE A 37 17.82 4.56 5.53
CA PHE A 37 17.65 4.00 4.18
C PHE A 37 16.17 3.93 3.76
N PHE A 38 15.33 3.29 4.57
CA PHE A 38 13.95 2.97 4.17
C PHE A 38 13.05 4.20 4.11
N VAL A 39 13.23 5.20 4.99
CA VAL A 39 12.38 6.40 4.98
C VAL A 39 12.57 7.20 3.67
N PRO A 40 13.80 7.60 3.27
CA PRO A 40 14.01 8.27 1.99
C PRO A 40 13.62 7.41 0.79
N ALA A 41 13.93 6.11 0.81
CA ALA A 41 13.59 5.22 -0.31
C ALA A 41 12.08 5.06 -0.50
N MET A 42 11.31 4.94 0.60
CA MET A 42 9.85 4.95 0.57
C MET A 42 9.29 6.29 0.07
N MET A 43 9.87 7.42 0.48
CA MET A 43 9.48 8.73 -0.03
C MET A 43 9.69 8.84 -1.54
N LEU A 44 10.86 8.41 -2.03
CA LEU A 44 11.19 8.43 -3.46
C LEU A 44 10.26 7.53 -4.27
N ILE A 45 10.01 6.29 -3.80
CA ILE A 45 9.10 5.36 -4.46
C ILE A 45 7.66 5.88 -4.43
N ASN A 46 7.20 6.46 -3.33
CA ASN A 46 5.88 7.08 -3.28
C ASN A 46 5.78 8.24 -4.27
N LEU A 47 6.80 9.10 -4.33
CA LEU A 47 6.84 10.20 -5.30
C LEU A 47 6.81 9.69 -6.74
N ALA A 48 7.59 8.65 -7.05
CA ALA A 48 7.58 8.00 -8.36
C ALA A 48 6.23 7.35 -8.67
N TYR A 49 5.64 6.64 -7.70
CA TYR A 49 4.33 6.02 -7.81
C TYR A 49 3.25 7.04 -8.14
N PHE A 50 3.14 8.10 -7.34
CA PHE A 50 2.14 9.14 -7.58
C PHE A 50 2.42 9.85 -8.90
N SER A 51 3.69 10.12 -9.23
CA SER A 51 4.08 10.79 -10.48
C SER A 51 3.67 10.00 -11.72
N LEU A 52 4.00 8.72 -11.74
CA LEU A 52 3.63 7.80 -12.82
C LEU A 52 2.12 7.61 -12.89
N LYS A 53 1.45 7.51 -11.74
CA LYS A 53 0.00 7.42 -11.68
C LYS A 53 -0.67 8.63 -12.33
N ALA A 54 -0.27 9.84 -11.96
CA ALA A 54 -0.85 11.05 -12.55
C ALA A 54 -0.50 11.22 -14.04
N GLY A 55 0.74 10.91 -14.43
CA GLY A 55 1.17 10.93 -15.83
C GLY A 55 0.33 9.96 -16.66
N SER A 56 0.16 8.73 -16.19
CA SER A 56 -0.60 7.70 -16.91
C SER A 56 -2.04 8.14 -17.23
N VAL A 57 -2.71 8.82 -16.31
CA VAL A 57 -4.08 9.32 -16.50
C VAL A 57 -4.15 10.43 -17.55
N ALA A 58 -3.12 11.29 -17.65
CA ALA A 58 -3.10 12.40 -18.60
C ALA A 58 -2.88 11.99 -20.08
N PHE A 59 -2.37 10.77 -20.32
CA PHE A 59 -1.93 10.33 -21.66
C PHE A 59 -2.68 9.11 -22.20
N SER A 60 -3.71 8.59 -21.51
CA SER A 60 -4.36 7.33 -21.88
C SER A 60 -5.60 7.49 -22.79
N PRO A 61 -5.72 6.71 -23.88
CA PRO A 61 -6.99 6.51 -24.58
C PRO A 61 -7.90 5.55 -23.77
N ASN A 62 -9.12 6.01 -23.47
CA ASN A 62 -10.15 5.35 -22.64
C ASN A 62 -10.46 3.88 -22.98
N GLN A 63 -9.69 2.91 -22.48
CA GLN A 63 -10.04 1.49 -22.56
C GLN A 63 -9.73 0.78 -21.25
N GLY A 64 -10.72 0.68 -20.37
CA GLY A 64 -10.63 -0.03 -19.10
C GLY A 64 -10.68 -1.55 -19.26
N LEU A 65 -9.92 -2.28 -18.43
CA LEU A 65 -10.02 -3.73 -18.30
C LEU A 65 -11.39 -4.19 -17.75
N ILE A 66 -12.12 -3.29 -17.07
CA ILE A 66 -13.34 -3.59 -16.31
C ILE A 66 -14.54 -3.87 -17.23
N ALA A 67 -14.56 -3.34 -18.45
CA ALA A 67 -15.56 -3.71 -19.47
C ALA A 67 -15.64 -5.24 -19.70
N ARG A 68 -14.54 -5.96 -19.49
CA ARG A 68 -14.48 -7.43 -19.62
C ARG A 68 -15.16 -8.18 -18.46
N GLU A 69 -15.46 -7.48 -17.37
CA GLU A 69 -16.06 -8.02 -16.14
C GLU A 69 -17.54 -7.63 -16.00
N GLN A 70 -18.11 -6.96 -17.00
CA GLN A 70 -19.43 -6.34 -16.90
C GLN A 70 -20.53 -7.34 -16.45
N TRP A 71 -20.50 -8.56 -16.97
CA TRP A 71 -21.45 -9.62 -16.58
C TRP A 71 -21.37 -9.96 -15.08
N LEU A 72 -20.16 -10.00 -14.52
CA LEU A 72 -19.92 -10.32 -13.11
C LEU A 72 -20.44 -9.19 -12.21
N TRP A 73 -20.16 -7.94 -12.60
CA TRP A 73 -20.71 -6.77 -11.92
C TRP A 73 -22.24 -6.82 -11.86
N TRP A 74 -22.92 -6.98 -13.00
CA TRP A 74 -24.39 -7.03 -13.03
C TRP A 74 -24.97 -8.19 -12.23
N THR A 75 -24.30 -9.34 -12.23
CA THR A 75 -24.69 -10.51 -11.42
C THR A 75 -24.63 -10.20 -9.91
N LEU A 76 -23.62 -9.47 -9.47
CA LEU A 76 -23.39 -9.14 -8.06
C LEU A 76 -24.11 -7.86 -7.60
N LYS A 77 -24.70 -7.08 -8.53
CA LYS A 77 -25.40 -5.83 -8.21
C LYS A 77 -26.46 -6.01 -7.12
N PRO A 78 -27.32 -7.05 -7.15
CA PRO A 78 -28.32 -7.21 -6.09
C PRO A 78 -27.67 -7.37 -4.72
N LEU A 79 -26.57 -8.11 -4.60
CA LEU A 79 -25.88 -8.29 -3.33
C LEU A 79 -25.27 -6.98 -2.83
N PHE A 80 -24.62 -6.21 -3.72
CA PHE A 80 -24.00 -4.94 -3.33
C PHE A 80 -25.02 -3.84 -3.01
N ALA A 81 -26.12 -3.77 -3.77
CA ALA A 81 -27.14 -2.73 -3.62
C ALA A 81 -28.09 -2.96 -2.44
N HIS A 82 -28.14 -4.17 -1.88
CA HIS A 82 -28.98 -4.50 -0.71
C HIS A 82 -28.22 -4.45 0.62
N LEU A 83 -26.97 -3.96 0.64
CA LEU A 83 -26.28 -3.72 1.89
C LEU A 83 -27.00 -2.60 2.67
N PRO A 84 -27.12 -2.73 3.99
CA PRO A 84 -27.69 -1.66 4.81
C PRO A 84 -26.76 -0.42 4.78
N ALA A 85 -27.33 0.77 4.98
CA ALA A 85 -26.59 2.03 4.90
C ALA A 85 -25.32 2.05 5.77
N TRP A 86 -25.38 1.51 6.99
CA TRP A 86 -24.22 1.41 7.88
C TRP A 86 -23.10 0.54 7.31
N GLY A 87 -23.43 -0.46 6.48
CA GLY A 87 -22.47 -1.35 5.81
C GLY A 87 -21.60 -0.59 4.82
N TYR A 88 -22.19 0.32 4.03
CA TYR A 88 -21.43 1.19 3.13
C TYR A 88 -20.48 2.12 3.90
N HIS A 89 -20.97 2.75 4.97
CA HIS A 89 -20.14 3.62 5.81
C HIS A 89 -19.00 2.87 6.51
N PHE A 90 -19.26 1.64 6.96
CA PHE A 90 -18.25 0.79 7.56
C PHE A 90 -17.16 0.41 6.54
N LEU A 91 -17.55 -0.01 5.34
CA LEU A 91 -16.61 -0.30 4.26
C LEU A 91 -15.81 0.95 3.85
N ASP A 92 -16.45 2.11 3.76
CA ASP A 92 -15.79 3.38 3.45
C ASP A 92 -14.74 3.75 4.50
N LEU A 93 -15.07 3.58 5.79
CA LEU A 93 -14.15 3.79 6.90
C LEU A 93 -12.98 2.82 6.89
N VAL A 94 -13.21 1.54 6.59
CA VAL A 94 -12.14 0.54 6.53
C VAL A 94 -11.23 0.79 5.33
N TYR A 95 -11.83 0.97 4.16
CA TYR A 95 -11.13 1.08 2.89
C TYR A 95 -10.31 2.38 2.77
N THR A 96 -10.87 3.52 3.20
CA THR A 96 -10.17 4.81 3.13
C THR A 96 -9.40 5.12 4.42
N GLY A 97 -10.05 4.95 5.58
CA GLY A 97 -9.52 5.37 6.87
C GLY A 97 -8.56 4.36 7.49
N ALA A 98 -9.05 3.15 7.81
CA ALA A 98 -8.24 2.12 8.47
C ALA A 98 -7.05 1.70 7.59
N TRP A 99 -7.27 1.61 6.27
CA TRP A 99 -6.18 1.36 5.33
C TRP A 99 -5.12 2.46 5.36
N PHE A 100 -5.51 3.73 5.24
CA PHE A 100 -4.56 4.83 5.29
C PHE A 100 -3.81 4.89 6.63
N ALA A 101 -4.51 4.65 7.75
CA ALA A 101 -3.90 4.57 9.07
C ALA A 101 -2.87 3.43 9.15
N SER A 102 -3.18 2.26 8.58
CA SER A 102 -2.26 1.12 8.57
C SER A 102 -0.99 1.41 7.75
N LEU A 103 -1.13 2.03 6.57
CA LEU A 103 0.01 2.46 5.75
C LEU A 103 0.84 3.52 6.48
N SER A 104 0.19 4.48 7.13
CA SER A 104 0.85 5.53 7.92
C SER A 104 1.59 4.97 9.15
N ALA A 105 1.16 3.83 9.66
CA ALA A 105 1.83 3.11 10.74
C ALA A 105 3.01 2.24 10.26
N LEU A 106 3.23 2.09 8.95
CA LEU A 106 4.33 1.28 8.40
C LEU A 106 5.72 1.70 8.94
N PRO A 107 6.07 2.99 9.11
CA PRO A 107 7.37 3.38 9.68
C PRO A 107 7.62 2.78 11.08
N LEU A 108 6.55 2.50 11.84
CA LEU A 108 6.65 1.90 13.16
C LEU A 108 7.15 0.45 13.10
N SER A 109 7.02 -0.21 11.95
CA SER A 109 7.60 -1.53 11.74
C SER A 109 9.13 -1.53 11.86
N LEU A 110 9.80 -0.43 11.51
CA LEU A 110 11.26 -0.27 11.63
C LEU A 110 11.71 -0.16 13.09
N ILE A 111 10.77 0.18 13.98
CA ILE A 111 11.01 0.39 15.41
C ILE A 111 10.61 -0.85 16.20
N PHE A 112 9.40 -1.37 15.98
CA PHE A 112 8.83 -2.43 16.82
C PHE A 112 9.10 -3.85 16.32
N LEU A 113 9.39 -4.05 15.04
CA LEU A 113 9.71 -5.38 14.54
C LEU A 113 11.20 -5.69 14.69
N LYS A 114 11.53 -6.98 14.76
CA LYS A 114 12.90 -7.46 14.61
C LYS A 114 13.47 -6.95 13.27
N PRO A 115 14.74 -6.51 13.20
CA PRO A 115 15.34 -5.94 11.98
C PRO A 115 15.10 -6.76 10.71
N SER A 116 15.24 -8.08 10.78
CA SER A 116 15.01 -8.96 9.63
C SER A 116 13.56 -8.98 9.14
N ARG A 117 12.57 -8.86 10.04
CA ARG A 117 11.15 -8.76 9.68
C ARG A 117 10.81 -7.36 9.17
N ALA A 118 11.39 -6.33 9.77
CA ALA A 118 11.22 -4.95 9.34
C ALA A 118 11.73 -4.75 7.90
N VAL A 119 12.95 -5.21 7.60
CA VAL A 119 13.53 -5.17 6.24
C VAL A 119 12.62 -5.89 5.25
N LYS A 120 12.21 -7.13 5.54
CA LYS A 120 11.35 -7.90 4.64
C LYS A 120 10.03 -7.21 4.34
N LEU A 121 9.35 -6.73 5.37
CA LEU A 121 8.06 -6.06 5.21
C LEU A 121 8.20 -4.78 4.39
N ASN A 122 9.16 -3.90 4.73
CA ASN A 122 9.34 -2.64 4.02
C ASN A 122 9.82 -2.85 2.58
N CYS A 123 10.73 -3.79 2.32
CA CYS A 123 11.10 -4.17 0.95
C CYS A 123 9.90 -4.68 0.16
N ALA A 124 9.08 -5.56 0.73
CA ALA A 124 7.90 -6.07 0.06
C ALA A 124 6.88 -4.96 -0.26
N VAL A 125 6.68 -4.00 0.67
CA VAL A 125 5.82 -2.84 0.41
C VAL A 125 6.41 -1.94 -0.70
N MET A 126 7.71 -1.66 -0.68
CA MET A 126 8.38 -0.89 -1.73
C MET A 126 8.23 -1.55 -3.10
N LEU A 127 8.44 -2.86 -3.17
CA LEU A 127 8.28 -3.64 -4.40
C LEU A 127 6.82 -3.64 -4.88
N LEU A 128 5.85 -3.73 -3.97
CA LEU A 128 4.44 -3.60 -4.32
C LEU A 128 4.09 -2.21 -4.85
N LEU A 129 4.62 -1.15 -4.25
CA LEU A 129 4.44 0.21 -4.75
C LEU A 129 5.04 0.37 -6.14
N ALA A 130 6.26 -0.13 -6.37
CA ALA A 130 6.91 -0.09 -7.68
C ALA A 130 6.14 -0.90 -8.73
N PHE A 131 5.70 -2.11 -8.37
CA PHE A 131 4.84 -2.94 -9.22
C PHE A 131 3.53 -2.23 -9.57
N THR A 132 2.91 -1.57 -8.59
CA THR A 132 1.68 -0.81 -8.82
C THR A 132 1.94 0.41 -9.71
N ALA A 133 3.07 1.10 -9.51
CA ALA A 133 3.47 2.25 -10.33
C ALA A 133 3.65 1.83 -11.80
N LEU A 134 4.34 0.73 -12.05
CA LEU A 134 4.52 0.15 -13.39
C LEU A 134 3.19 -0.31 -13.97
N GLY A 135 2.37 -1.00 -13.18
CA GLY A 135 1.05 -1.45 -13.60
C GLY A 135 0.15 -0.31 -14.05
N ASN A 136 0.13 0.81 -13.32
CA ASN A 136 -0.62 2.01 -13.70
C ASN A 136 -0.17 2.58 -15.06
N VAL A 137 1.09 2.36 -15.48
CA VAL A 137 1.61 2.84 -16.77
C VAL A 137 1.29 1.84 -17.89
N VAL A 138 1.45 0.55 -17.63
CA VAL A 138 1.32 -0.51 -18.64
C VAL A 138 -0.15 -0.86 -18.90
N LEU A 139 -0.97 -0.89 -17.84
CA LEU A 139 -2.37 -1.29 -17.88
C LEU A 139 -3.22 -0.20 -17.20
N LEU A 140 -3.59 0.77 -18.02
CA LEU A 140 -4.43 1.88 -17.60
C LEU A 140 -5.88 1.45 -17.45
N THR A 141 -6.38 1.48 -16.22
CA THR A 141 -7.79 1.24 -15.92
C THR A 141 -8.35 2.37 -15.07
N TYR A 142 -9.63 2.69 -15.28
CA TYR A 142 -10.33 3.67 -14.46
C TYR A 142 -10.97 2.96 -13.26
N SER A 143 -11.27 3.69 -12.19
CA SER A 143 -12.14 3.13 -11.14
C SER A 143 -13.50 2.73 -11.75
N PRO A 144 -14.08 1.55 -11.42
CA PRO A 144 -15.35 1.07 -11.97
C PRO A 144 -16.50 2.09 -11.90
N ILE A 145 -16.50 2.94 -10.87
CA ILE A 145 -17.52 3.97 -10.68
C ILE A 145 -17.59 4.99 -11.82
N TYR A 146 -16.49 5.22 -12.53
CA TYR A 146 -16.44 6.12 -13.68
C TYR A 146 -16.85 5.44 -14.97
N GLU A 147 -16.60 4.14 -15.10
CA GLU A 147 -16.97 3.35 -16.28
C GLU A 147 -18.47 2.97 -16.23
N PHE A 148 -19.02 2.72 -15.05
CA PHE A 148 -20.41 2.32 -14.84
C PHE A 148 -21.15 3.18 -13.79
N PRO A 149 -21.31 4.49 -14.00
CA PRO A 149 -21.88 5.39 -12.98
C PRO A 149 -23.29 4.96 -12.52
N ASN A 150 -24.13 4.49 -13.44
CA ASN A 150 -25.48 4.01 -13.12
C ASN A 150 -25.50 2.71 -12.31
N TYR A 151 -24.40 1.95 -12.32
CA TYR A 151 -24.28 0.76 -11.48
C TYR A 151 -24.23 1.15 -10.00
N PHE A 152 -23.44 2.18 -9.67
CA PHE A 152 -23.13 2.61 -8.30
C PHE A 152 -24.10 3.65 -7.73
N ALA A 153 -25.22 3.92 -8.41
CA ALA A 153 -26.23 4.88 -7.97
C ALA A 153 -26.89 4.52 -6.61
N TYR A 154 -26.69 3.31 -6.10
CA TYR A 154 -27.16 2.88 -4.77
C TYR A 154 -26.29 3.42 -3.62
N LEU A 155 -25.07 3.91 -3.89
CA LEU A 155 -24.15 4.36 -2.85
C LEU A 155 -24.64 5.69 -2.21
N PRO A 156 -24.74 5.78 -0.87
CA PRO A 156 -25.12 7.02 -0.19
C PRO A 156 -24.21 8.20 -0.54
N ALA A 157 -24.78 9.36 -0.87
CA ALA A 157 -24.04 10.56 -1.27
C ALA A 157 -23.11 11.13 -0.16
N THR A 158 -23.30 10.70 1.08
CA THR A 158 -22.54 11.14 2.26
C THR A 158 -21.19 10.43 2.42
N LEU A 159 -20.92 9.36 1.65
CA LEU A 159 -19.66 8.62 1.74
C LEU A 159 -18.46 9.47 1.34
N SER A 160 -17.33 9.25 2.01
CA SER A 160 -16.06 9.88 1.63
C SER A 160 -15.59 9.42 0.24
N THR A 161 -15.93 8.18 -0.13
CA THR A 161 -15.83 7.63 -1.49
C THR A 161 -16.28 8.62 -2.57
N TRP A 162 -17.48 9.20 -2.46
CA TRP A 162 -17.97 10.17 -3.45
C TRP A 162 -17.12 11.43 -3.50
N LYS A 163 -16.73 11.97 -2.34
CA LYS A 163 -15.85 13.15 -2.27
C LYS A 163 -14.52 12.88 -2.95
N ILE A 164 -13.94 11.72 -2.69
CA ILE A 164 -12.69 11.28 -3.30
C ILE A 164 -12.89 11.13 -4.81
N HIS A 165 -13.93 10.43 -5.26
CA HIS A 165 -14.15 10.24 -6.70
C HIS A 165 -14.43 11.56 -7.45
N HIS A 166 -15.21 12.48 -6.88
CA HIS A 166 -15.48 13.78 -7.50
C HIS A 166 -14.25 14.69 -7.53
N ALA A 167 -13.48 14.75 -6.44
CA ALA A 167 -12.23 15.51 -6.41
C ALA A 167 -11.29 15.04 -7.53
N SER A 168 -11.30 13.74 -7.79
CA SER A 168 -10.42 13.06 -8.74
C SER A 168 -10.80 13.31 -10.19
N LEU A 169 -12.10 13.26 -10.50
CA LEU A 169 -12.61 13.70 -11.80
C LEU A 169 -12.25 15.17 -12.05
N GLY A 170 -12.50 16.05 -11.07
CA GLY A 170 -12.16 17.47 -11.16
C GLY A 170 -10.66 17.71 -11.39
N LEU A 171 -9.80 16.89 -10.78
CA LEU A 171 -8.36 16.90 -11.00
C LEU A 171 -7.96 16.36 -12.38
N THR A 172 -8.64 15.34 -12.92
CA THR A 172 -8.36 14.82 -14.27
C THR A 172 -8.73 15.83 -15.34
N HIS A 173 -9.87 16.50 -15.22
CA HIS A 173 -10.21 17.62 -16.10
C HIS A 173 -9.15 18.71 -16.03
N LYS A 174 -8.74 19.11 -14.82
CA LYS A 174 -7.64 20.07 -14.64
C LYS A 174 -6.31 19.59 -15.21
N LEU A 175 -5.97 18.30 -15.18
CA LEU A 175 -4.74 17.76 -15.79
C LEU A 175 -4.81 17.68 -17.31
N ILE A 176 -5.99 17.45 -17.89
CA ILE A 176 -6.22 17.54 -19.34
C ILE A 176 -6.08 19.00 -19.78
N ASP A 177 -6.62 19.94 -19.02
CA ASP A 177 -6.41 21.37 -19.22
C ASP A 177 -4.94 21.74 -18.97
N LEU A 178 -4.30 21.12 -17.98
CA LEU A 178 -2.86 21.26 -17.70
C LEU A 178 -2.02 20.66 -18.82
N LYS A 179 -2.47 19.65 -19.57
CA LYS A 179 -1.77 19.13 -20.77
C LYS A 179 -1.85 20.12 -21.92
N ALA A 180 -2.97 20.82 -22.07
CA ALA A 180 -3.08 21.95 -22.97
C ALA A 180 -2.20 23.13 -22.50
N ALA A 181 -2.06 23.31 -21.18
CA ALA A 181 -1.23 24.35 -20.57
C ALA A 181 0.22 23.94 -20.24
N PHE A 182 0.67 22.68 -20.38
CA PHE A 182 2.05 22.29 -20.06
C PHE A 182 3.02 22.69 -21.18
N PHE A 183 2.48 23.02 -22.36
CA PHE A 183 3.16 23.85 -23.35
C PHE A 183 3.23 25.35 -22.94
N ALA A 184 2.73 25.73 -21.76
CA ALA A 184 2.75 27.08 -21.18
C ALA A 184 2.56 27.10 -19.62
N SER A 185 3.33 26.31 -18.87
CA SER A 185 3.60 26.44 -17.42
C SER A 185 2.50 26.35 -16.32
N SER A 186 2.93 25.66 -15.25
CA SER A 186 2.67 25.76 -13.79
C SER A 186 1.24 25.84 -13.23
N ASN A 187 0.76 24.71 -12.68
CA ASN A 187 0.26 24.63 -11.29
C ASN A 187 -0.01 23.18 -10.86
N ALA A 188 0.41 22.79 -9.65
CA ALA A 188 0.32 21.43 -9.13
C ALA A 188 -0.75 21.30 -8.04
N ALA A 189 -1.72 20.40 -8.27
CA ALA A 189 -2.49 19.74 -7.23
C ALA A 189 -2.46 18.24 -7.57
N PHE A 190 -1.92 17.42 -6.67
CA PHE A 190 -1.48 16.07 -7.02
C PHE A 190 -2.03 15.03 -6.05
N PHE A 191 -3.20 14.49 -6.39
CA PHE A 191 -3.69 13.19 -5.88
C PHE A 191 -4.76 12.68 -6.84
N GLN A 192 -4.52 11.54 -7.51
CA GLN A 192 -5.49 10.92 -8.44
C GLN A 192 -5.74 9.44 -8.12
N PRO A 193 -6.96 9.03 -7.73
CA PRO A 193 -7.48 7.67 -7.73
C PRO A 193 -8.13 7.30 -9.06
N VAL A 194 -7.69 7.88 -10.17
CA VAL A 194 -8.25 7.54 -11.47
C VAL A 194 -7.71 6.20 -11.96
N ALA A 195 -6.40 5.95 -11.82
CA ALA A 195 -5.84 4.63 -12.13
C ALA A 195 -6.20 3.58 -11.06
N ALA A 196 -6.88 2.52 -11.48
CA ALA A 196 -7.37 1.45 -10.62
C ALA A 196 -6.49 0.20 -10.62
N PHE A 197 -5.68 -0.05 -11.66
CA PHE A 197 -4.88 -1.27 -11.79
C PHE A 197 -3.39 -1.07 -11.49
N PRO A 198 -2.77 -1.96 -10.69
CA PRO A 198 -3.37 -2.95 -9.79
C PRO A 198 -3.85 -2.29 -8.49
N ALA A 199 -4.70 -2.99 -7.74
CA ALA A 199 -5.24 -2.48 -6.48
C ALA A 199 -4.18 -2.49 -5.35
N PHE A 200 -3.41 -1.41 -5.18
CA PHE A 200 -2.42 -1.30 -4.10
C PHE A 200 -3.04 -1.51 -2.70
N HIS A 201 -4.30 -1.09 -2.52
CA HIS A 201 -5.00 -1.28 -1.27
C HIS A 201 -5.08 -2.77 -0.89
N THR A 202 -5.53 -3.58 -1.85
CA THR A 202 -5.64 -5.03 -1.74
C THR A 202 -4.30 -5.69 -1.53
N SER A 203 -3.29 -5.33 -2.33
CA SER A 203 -1.97 -5.96 -2.22
C SER A 203 -1.33 -5.71 -0.85
N TYR A 204 -1.37 -4.46 -0.38
CA TYR A 204 -0.85 -4.11 0.92
C TYR A 204 -1.57 -4.84 2.07
N ALA A 205 -2.91 -4.86 2.05
CA ALA A 205 -3.67 -5.52 3.10
C ALA A 205 -3.42 -7.04 3.15
N PHE A 206 -3.32 -7.69 1.97
CA PHE A 206 -2.98 -9.10 1.88
C PHE A 206 -1.52 -9.38 2.28
N LEU A 207 -0.59 -8.47 1.96
CA LEU A 207 0.80 -8.56 2.42
C LEU A 207 0.91 -8.55 3.94
N LEU A 208 0.12 -7.73 4.65
CA LEU A 208 0.09 -7.74 6.12
C LEU A 208 -0.37 -9.10 6.66
N PHE A 209 -1.39 -9.71 6.04
CA PHE A 209 -1.82 -11.06 6.39
C PHE A 209 -0.67 -12.08 6.23
N LEU A 210 0.06 -12.03 5.11
CA LEU A 210 1.20 -12.91 4.87
C LEU A 210 2.35 -12.67 5.85
N ALA A 211 2.65 -11.39 6.15
CA ALA A 211 3.75 -10.98 7.02
C ALA A 211 3.59 -11.40 8.47
N PHE A 212 2.34 -11.49 8.95
CA PHE A 212 2.02 -11.83 10.34
C PHE A 212 1.40 -13.23 10.50
N ARG A 213 1.57 -14.12 9.52
CA ARG A 213 0.99 -15.47 9.49
C ARG A 213 1.31 -16.34 10.72
N ASP A 214 2.44 -16.10 11.38
CA ASP A 214 2.89 -16.91 12.53
C ASP A 214 2.15 -16.54 13.84
N ARG A 215 1.31 -15.49 13.84
CA ARG A 215 0.63 -14.97 15.03
C ARG A 215 -0.88 -15.13 14.88
N ARG A 216 -1.45 -16.23 15.39
CA ARG A 216 -2.87 -16.63 15.14
C ARG A 216 -3.88 -15.48 15.16
N TYR A 217 -3.93 -14.68 16.24
CA TYR A 217 -4.89 -13.58 16.37
C TYR A 217 -4.60 -12.40 15.43
N ILE A 218 -3.32 -12.06 15.24
CA ILE A 218 -2.89 -10.98 14.33
C ILE A 218 -3.11 -11.39 12.87
N LYS A 219 -2.86 -12.66 12.54
CA LYS A 219 -3.15 -13.27 11.25
C LYS A 219 -4.64 -13.17 10.94
N LEU A 220 -5.51 -13.55 11.89
CA LEU A 220 -6.95 -13.46 11.70
C LEU A 220 -7.39 -12.00 11.50
N LEU A 221 -6.86 -11.07 12.30
CA LEU A 221 -7.12 -9.64 12.15
C LEU A 221 -6.78 -9.15 10.74
N PHE A 222 -5.57 -9.45 10.24
CA PHE A 222 -5.15 -9.02 8.91
C PHE A 222 -5.85 -9.77 7.77
N LEU A 223 -6.29 -11.01 7.99
CA LEU A 223 -7.15 -11.71 7.03
C LEU A 223 -8.49 -10.99 6.89
N VAL A 224 -9.16 -10.71 8.02
CA VAL A 224 -10.43 -9.98 8.04
C VAL A 224 -10.25 -8.59 7.42
N PHE A 225 -9.20 -7.88 7.79
CA PHE A 225 -8.87 -6.58 7.20
C PHE A 225 -8.67 -6.67 5.69
N SER A 226 -7.92 -7.66 5.19
CA SER A 226 -7.73 -7.89 3.76
C SER A 226 -9.04 -8.16 3.02
N LEU A 227 -9.92 -8.98 3.59
CA LEU A 227 -11.24 -9.26 3.01
C LEU A 227 -12.13 -8.01 2.98
N LEU A 228 -12.10 -7.20 4.04
CA LEU A 228 -12.86 -5.95 4.10
C LEU A 228 -12.33 -4.89 3.13
N VAL A 229 -11.01 -4.81 2.93
CA VAL A 229 -10.41 -3.92 1.91
C VAL A 229 -10.81 -4.35 0.50
N VAL A 230 -10.81 -5.66 0.21
CA VAL A 230 -11.31 -6.20 -1.06
C VAL A 230 -12.78 -5.86 -1.26
N ALA A 231 -13.62 -6.14 -0.26
CA ALA A 231 -15.06 -5.85 -0.31
C ALA A 231 -15.31 -4.35 -0.49
N GLY A 232 -14.61 -3.50 0.26
CA GLY A 232 -14.70 -2.05 0.15
C GLY A 232 -14.30 -1.56 -1.25
N GLY A 233 -13.18 -2.04 -1.80
CA GLY A 233 -12.72 -1.65 -3.12
C GLY A 233 -13.72 -1.97 -4.24
N LEU A 234 -14.40 -3.13 -4.14
CA LEU A 234 -15.40 -3.56 -5.10
C LEU A 234 -16.75 -2.83 -4.92
N VAL A 235 -17.31 -2.87 -3.70
CA VAL A 235 -18.64 -2.31 -3.40
C VAL A 235 -18.67 -0.80 -3.59
N LEU A 236 -17.58 -0.11 -3.21
CA LEU A 236 -17.48 1.35 -3.31
C LEU A 236 -17.02 1.80 -4.70
N GLY A 237 -16.68 0.88 -5.60
CA GLY A 237 -16.37 1.18 -6.99
C GLY A 237 -14.98 1.74 -7.25
N TYR A 238 -14.00 1.43 -6.38
CA TYR A 238 -12.60 1.82 -6.55
C TYR A 238 -11.82 0.90 -7.49
N HIS A 239 -12.08 -0.41 -7.46
CA HIS A 239 -11.28 -1.40 -8.18
C HIS A 239 -12.13 -2.49 -8.85
N GLY A 240 -11.64 -3.00 -9.98
CA GLY A 240 -12.15 -4.21 -10.66
C GLY A 240 -11.84 -5.50 -9.90
N PHE A 241 -12.48 -6.61 -10.31
CA PHE A 241 -12.17 -7.93 -9.78
C PHE A 241 -10.76 -8.38 -10.17
N LEU A 242 -10.36 -8.13 -11.41
CA LEU A 242 -9.04 -8.44 -11.95
C LEU A 242 -7.95 -7.61 -11.27
N ASP A 243 -8.17 -6.30 -11.10
CA ASP A 243 -7.24 -5.40 -10.39
C ASP A 243 -6.94 -5.91 -8.99
N THR A 244 -7.98 -6.39 -8.31
CA THR A 244 -7.94 -6.94 -6.96
C THR A 244 -7.25 -8.30 -6.93
N THR A 245 -7.59 -9.20 -7.85
CA THR A 245 -7.04 -10.56 -7.92
C THR A 245 -5.56 -10.53 -8.27
N VAL A 246 -5.17 -9.72 -9.26
CA VAL A 246 -3.75 -9.56 -9.65
C VAL A 246 -2.95 -8.93 -8.51
N ALA A 247 -3.51 -7.94 -7.80
CA ALA A 247 -2.85 -7.33 -6.66
C ALA A 247 -2.57 -8.35 -5.51
N ALA A 248 -3.55 -9.20 -5.19
CA ALA A 248 -3.38 -10.25 -4.20
C ALA A 248 -2.33 -11.28 -4.65
N ALA A 249 -2.38 -11.72 -5.91
CA ALA A 249 -1.42 -12.65 -6.49
C ALA A 249 0.01 -12.07 -6.48
N ALA A 250 0.17 -10.82 -6.88
CA ALA A 250 1.46 -10.12 -6.87
C ALA A 250 2.05 -10.06 -5.46
N SER A 251 1.23 -9.86 -4.43
CA SER A 251 1.68 -9.85 -3.03
C SER A 251 2.19 -11.21 -2.58
N ALA A 252 1.50 -12.29 -2.96
CA ALA A 252 1.99 -13.65 -2.68
C ALA A 252 3.33 -13.91 -3.38
N VAL A 253 3.44 -13.54 -4.66
CA VAL A 253 4.65 -13.73 -5.48
C VAL A 253 5.81 -12.87 -5.00
N ILE A 254 5.58 -11.63 -4.55
CA ILE A 254 6.64 -10.74 -4.02
C ILE A 254 7.08 -11.19 -2.63
N PHE A 255 6.15 -11.69 -1.80
CA PHE A 255 6.46 -12.08 -0.44
C PHE A 255 7.15 -13.46 -0.34
N LEU A 256 6.87 -14.40 -1.25
CA LEU A 256 7.50 -15.73 -1.28
C LEU A 256 9.04 -15.67 -1.39
N PRO A 257 9.64 -14.91 -2.33
CA PRO A 257 11.08 -14.71 -2.45
C PRO A 257 11.69 -14.00 -1.25
N CYS A 258 10.96 -13.09 -0.59
CA CYS A 258 11.43 -12.46 0.66
C CYS A 258 11.50 -13.47 1.84
N LEU A 259 10.80 -14.60 1.76
CA LEU A 259 10.97 -15.71 2.71
C LEU A 259 12.24 -16.53 2.40
N THR A 260 12.56 -16.79 1.12
CA THR A 260 13.67 -17.65 0.70
C THR A 260 15.02 -16.92 0.60
N ALA A 261 15.07 -15.65 0.20
CA ALA A 261 16.30 -14.87 0.11
C ALA A 261 16.98 -14.68 1.48
N HIS A 262 16.20 -14.59 2.56
CA HIS A 262 16.77 -14.57 3.91
C HIS A 262 17.38 -15.91 4.30
N ALA A 263 16.77 -17.04 3.89
CA ALA A 263 17.33 -18.37 4.15
C ALA A 263 18.68 -18.54 3.44
N CYS A 264 18.82 -18.06 2.21
CA CYS A 264 20.06 -18.11 1.45
C CYS A 264 21.16 -17.20 2.06
N LEU A 265 20.82 -15.97 2.46
CA LEU A 265 21.77 -15.06 3.13
C LEU A 265 22.18 -15.55 4.53
N THR A 266 21.28 -16.20 5.28
CA THR A 266 21.64 -16.81 6.57
C THR A 266 22.41 -18.13 6.44
N ALA A 267 22.22 -18.87 5.34
CA ALA A 267 23.00 -20.08 5.04
C ALA A 267 24.45 -19.72 4.68
N HIS A 268 24.65 -18.69 3.85
CA HIS A 268 26.00 -18.17 3.55
C HIS A 268 26.65 -17.49 4.76
N GLY A 269 25.89 -16.82 5.63
CA GLY A 269 26.42 -16.24 6.87
C GLY A 269 26.85 -17.29 7.92
N ARG A 270 26.30 -18.51 7.88
CA ARG A 270 26.74 -19.63 8.74
C ARG A 270 27.95 -20.36 8.16
N GLN A 271 28.02 -20.54 6.84
CA GLN A 271 29.20 -21.09 6.19
C GLN A 271 30.42 -20.16 6.28
N GLY A 272 30.22 -18.84 6.24
CA GLY A 272 31.31 -17.86 6.43
C GLY A 272 31.88 -17.79 7.86
N ARG A 273 31.16 -18.27 8.88
CA ARG A 273 31.66 -18.35 10.27
C ARG A 273 32.33 -19.69 10.61
N GLN A 274 32.17 -20.71 9.78
CA GLN A 274 32.88 -21.99 9.93
C GLN A 274 34.18 -22.06 9.12
N ALA A 275 34.50 -21.00 8.36
CA ALA A 275 35.68 -20.94 7.49
C ALA A 275 36.74 -19.92 7.94
N MET A 276 36.74 -19.48 9.20
CA MET A 276 37.92 -18.87 9.79
C MET A 276 38.59 -19.89 10.71
N PRO A 277 39.84 -20.30 10.42
CA PRO A 277 40.67 -20.97 11.41
C PRO A 277 40.80 -20.04 12.61
N GLN A 278 40.61 -20.57 13.82
CA GLN A 278 41.17 -19.94 15.02
C GLN A 278 42.69 -19.99 14.88
N GLU A 279 43.29 -18.97 14.27
CA GLU A 279 44.71 -18.71 14.47
C GLU A 279 44.90 -18.23 15.91
N THR A 280 45.42 -19.15 16.71
CA THR A 280 46.11 -18.92 17.96
C THR A 280 47.18 -17.86 17.77
N TRP A 281 46.96 -16.68 18.33
CA TRP A 281 48.01 -15.70 18.59
C TRP A 281 48.04 -15.40 20.09
N GLU A 282 48.47 -16.41 20.85
CA GLU A 282 49.17 -16.22 22.11
C GLU A 282 50.45 -17.07 22.03
N GLU A 283 51.55 -16.47 22.51
CA GLU A 283 52.90 -17.01 22.66
C GLU A 283 53.84 -16.93 21.44
N SER A 284 54.56 -15.80 21.30
CA SER A 284 56.01 -15.76 21.60
C SER A 284 56.67 -14.42 21.19
N ILE A 285 57.29 -13.77 22.19
CA ILE A 285 58.27 -12.64 22.16
C ILE A 285 57.69 -11.23 22.04
#